data_AF-A0A0S8BF24-F1
#
_entry.id   AF-A0A0S8BF24-F1
#
_cell.length_a   1.000
_cell.length_b   1.000
_cell.length_c   1.000
_cell.angle_alpha   90.00
_cell.angle_beta   90.00
_cell.angle_gamma   90.00
#
_symmetry.space_group_name_H-M   'P 1'
#
loop_
_entity.id
_entity.type
_entity.pdbx_description
1 polymer ?
#
loop_
_entity_poly.entity_id
_entity_poly.type
_entity_poly.pdbx_seq_one_letter_code
_entity_poly.pdbx_strand_id
1 'polypeptide(L)'
;MAYDPTADTGFPGRPANTSPARLQLPYSTSEGDAPRIFWGTGTPEGSVTGEIGDLFLRTDGGTDTTLYVKESGSGNTGWVAK
;
A
#
# COMPACT_ATOMS: atom_id res chain seq x y z
N MET A 1 -7.47 31.93 28.64
CA MET A 1 -6.81 30.61 28.55
C MET A 1 -6.27 30.49 27.14
N ALA A 2 -4.97 30.29 26.96
CA ALA A 2 -4.31 30.29 25.66
C ALA A 2 -4.68 29.05 24.83
N TYR A 3 -4.72 29.19 23.50
CA TYR A 3 -4.88 28.10 22.55
C TYR A 3 -3.66 27.17 22.59
N ASP A 4 -3.89 25.87 22.77
CA ASP A 4 -2.87 24.81 22.68
C ASP A 4 -2.80 24.31 21.22
N PRO A 5 -1.69 24.52 20.50
CA PRO A 5 -1.57 24.16 19.09
C PRO A 5 -1.36 22.66 18.81
N THR A 6 -1.45 21.78 19.81
CA THR A 6 -1.56 20.33 19.54
C THR A 6 -2.97 19.90 19.12
N ALA A 7 -3.95 20.80 19.25
CA ALA A 7 -5.23 20.69 18.58
C ALA A 7 -5.06 21.00 17.07
N ASP A 8 -4.86 19.95 16.27
CA ASP A 8 -5.30 19.80 14.86
C ASP A 8 -4.25 19.12 13.96
N THR A 9 -4.45 17.81 13.69
CA THR A 9 -4.12 17.21 12.38
C THR A 9 -5.11 16.11 11.95
N GLY A 10 -6.31 16.05 12.54
CA GLY A 10 -7.20 14.92 12.27
C GLY A 10 -8.65 15.24 12.53
N PHE A 11 -9.32 15.72 11.48
CA PHE A 11 -10.77 15.82 11.27
C PHE A 11 -11.61 16.16 12.52
N PRO A 12 -12.17 17.39 12.61
CA PRO A 12 -12.97 17.79 13.77
C PRO A 12 -14.16 16.84 13.97
N GLY A 13 -14.23 16.20 15.14
CA GLY A 13 -15.34 15.34 15.56
C GLY A 13 -15.03 13.84 15.73
N ARG A 14 -13.78 13.38 15.59
CA ARG A 14 -13.46 11.96 15.85
C ARG A 14 -13.31 11.71 17.37
N PRO A 15 -14.16 10.87 17.99
CA PRO A 15 -13.98 10.52 19.40
C PRO A 15 -12.64 9.81 19.62
N ALA A 16 -12.07 9.98 20.82
CA ALA A 16 -10.88 9.27 21.26
C ALA A 16 -11.04 7.77 20.99
N ASN A 17 -9.98 7.14 20.46
CA ASN A 17 -9.92 5.71 20.13
C ASN A 17 -10.22 4.83 21.35
N THR A 18 -11.50 4.63 21.62
CA THR A 18 -12.06 3.61 22.49
C THR A 18 -12.80 2.65 21.58
N SER A 19 -12.07 2.05 20.64
CA SER A 19 -12.59 1.22 19.56
C SER A 19 -13.79 0.38 20.03
N PRO A 20 -15.05 0.80 19.79
CA PRO A 20 -16.17 -0.11 19.96
C PRO A 20 -15.96 -1.16 18.89
N ALA A 21 -16.17 -2.44 19.23
CA ALA A 21 -15.95 -3.60 18.36
C ALA A 21 -16.13 -3.21 16.90
N ARG A 22 -15.01 -2.99 16.20
CA ARG A 22 -15.02 -2.60 14.80
C ARG A 22 -15.91 -3.64 14.12
N LEU A 23 -16.90 -3.20 13.34
CA LEU A 23 -17.57 -4.11 12.42
C LEU A 23 -16.44 -4.71 11.59
N GLN A 24 -16.03 -5.92 11.95
CA GLN A 24 -15.04 -6.70 11.25
C GLN A 24 -15.76 -7.10 9.98
N LEU A 25 -15.73 -6.20 8.99
CA LEU A 25 -15.79 -6.61 7.61
C LEU A 25 -14.77 -7.76 7.49
N PRO A 26 -15.04 -8.80 6.69
CA PRO A 26 -14.12 -9.94 6.57
C PRO A 26 -12.69 -9.54 6.17
N TYR A 27 -12.51 -8.29 5.73
CA TYR A 27 -11.23 -7.70 5.43
C TYR A 27 -10.92 -6.53 6.39
N SER A 28 -10.09 -6.78 7.38
CA SER A 28 -9.41 -5.74 8.15
C SER A 28 -8.03 -5.55 7.56
N THR A 29 -7.83 -4.51 6.74
CA THR A 29 -6.51 -4.15 6.23
C THR A 29 -5.76 -3.39 7.29
N SER A 30 -4.73 -3.99 7.88
CA SER A 30 -3.62 -3.15 8.33
C SER A 30 -2.97 -2.53 7.09
N GLU A 31 -2.63 -1.25 7.15
CA GLU A 31 -2.04 -0.47 6.03
C GLU A 31 -0.74 -1.08 5.46
N GLY A 32 -0.18 -2.11 6.11
CA GLY A 32 0.96 -2.91 5.63
C GLY A 32 0.68 -4.40 5.42
N ASP A 33 -0.59 -4.81 5.30
CA ASP A 33 -1.00 -6.21 5.00
C ASP A 33 -1.88 -6.30 3.74
N ALA A 34 -2.23 -5.15 3.16
CA ALA A 34 -3.01 -5.07 1.93
C ALA A 34 -2.08 -5.01 0.70
N PRO A 35 -2.42 -5.72 -0.40
CA PRO A 35 -1.76 -5.52 -1.68
C PRO A 35 -1.77 -4.04 -2.11
N ARG A 36 -0.60 -3.53 -2.48
CA ARG A 36 -0.39 -2.15 -2.93
C ARG A 36 -0.20 -2.10 -4.44
N ILE A 37 -0.47 -0.94 -5.02
CA ILE A 37 -0.25 -0.68 -6.44
C ILE A 37 0.83 0.39 -6.58
N PHE A 38 1.89 0.04 -7.29
CA PHE A 38 3.00 0.89 -7.67
C PHE A 38 2.94 1.24 -9.16
N TRP A 39 3.69 2.27 -9.56
CA TRP A 39 3.89 2.61 -10.96
C TRP A 39 5.26 3.25 -11.20
N GLY A 40 5.78 3.12 -12.41
CA GLY A 40 7.05 3.76 -12.78
C GLY A 40 7.63 3.24 -14.09
N THR A 41 8.85 3.68 -14.39
CA THR A 41 9.61 3.23 -15.56
C THR A 41 10.61 2.14 -15.20
N GLY A 42 10.94 1.27 -16.15
CA GLY A 42 11.86 0.16 -15.94
C GLY A 42 11.22 -1.03 -15.24
N THR A 43 11.99 -2.10 -15.08
CA THR A 43 11.52 -3.32 -14.39
C THR A 43 11.48 -3.09 -12.88
N PRO A 44 10.41 -3.50 -12.18
CA PRO A 44 10.35 -3.44 -10.73
C PRO A 44 11.32 -4.42 -10.06
N GLU A 45 11.73 -5.49 -10.77
CA GLU A 45 12.73 -6.45 -10.30
C GLU A 45 14.08 -5.76 -10.02
N GLY A 46 14.53 -5.83 -8.78
CA GLY A 46 15.73 -5.18 -8.27
C GLY A 46 15.54 -3.72 -7.84
N SER A 47 14.39 -3.09 -8.13
CA SER A 47 14.18 -1.65 -7.90
C SER A 47 13.05 -1.34 -6.89
N VAL A 48 11.95 -2.09 -6.92
CA VAL A 48 10.76 -1.80 -6.12
C VAL A 48 10.57 -2.84 -5.04
N THR A 49 10.60 -2.40 -3.78
CA THR A 49 10.33 -3.27 -2.62
C THR A 49 8.83 -3.49 -2.45
N GLY A 50 8.40 -4.74 -2.58
CA GLY A 50 7.01 -5.17 -2.45
C GLY A 50 6.86 -6.46 -1.65
N GLU A 51 5.63 -6.73 -1.25
CA GLU A 51 5.16 -7.97 -0.64
C GLU A 51 4.29 -8.74 -1.63
N ILE A 52 4.15 -10.06 -1.43
CA ILE A 52 3.37 -10.92 -2.33
C ILE A 52 1.95 -10.36 -2.47
N GLY A 53 1.48 -10.25 -3.71
CA GLY A 53 0.20 -9.65 -4.06
C GLY A 53 0.29 -8.19 -4.52
N ASP A 54 1.37 -7.47 -4.19
CA ASP A 54 1.60 -6.13 -4.72
C ASP A 54 1.65 -6.15 -6.25
N LEU A 55 1.18 -5.06 -6.86
CA LEU A 55 1.15 -4.84 -8.30
C LEU A 55 2.08 -3.70 -8.69
N PHE A 56 2.71 -3.79 -9.86
CA PHE A 56 3.47 -2.68 -10.44
C PHE A 56 3.02 -2.43 -11.89
N LEU A 57 2.63 -1.19 -12.18
CA LEU A 57 2.25 -0.71 -13.50
C LEU A 57 3.43 -0.01 -14.17
N ARG A 58 4.01 -0.66 -15.17
CA ARG A 58 5.16 -0.15 -15.91
C ARG A 58 4.72 0.82 -17.01
N THR A 59 5.06 2.10 -16.88
CA THR A 59 4.62 3.16 -17.80
C THR A 59 5.39 3.18 -19.12
N ASP A 60 6.58 2.58 -19.16
CA ASP A 60 7.40 2.36 -20.37
C ASP A 60 7.40 0.88 -20.79
N GLY A 61 6.43 0.09 -20.30
CA GLY A 61 6.29 -1.33 -20.63
C GLY A 61 5.82 -1.56 -22.06
N GLY A 62 6.21 -2.69 -22.63
CA GLY A 62 5.71 -3.18 -23.92
C GLY A 62 4.69 -4.30 -23.73
N THR A 63 4.44 -5.06 -24.80
CA THR A 63 3.64 -6.29 -24.73
C THR A 63 4.12 -7.19 -23.59
N ASP A 64 3.18 -7.71 -22.79
CA ASP A 64 3.41 -8.62 -21.66
C ASP A 64 4.40 -8.10 -20.58
N THR A 65 4.60 -6.77 -20.51
CA THR A 65 5.50 -6.14 -19.53
C THR A 65 4.94 -4.83 -18.97
N THR A 66 3.64 -4.58 -19.13
CA THR A 66 2.96 -3.40 -18.56
C THR A 66 2.49 -3.62 -17.14
N LEU A 67 2.18 -4.87 -16.77
CA LEU A 67 1.76 -5.24 -15.42
C LEU A 67 2.73 -6.27 -14.84
N TYR A 68 3.11 -6.06 -13.59
CA TYR A 68 3.86 -7.04 -12.80
C TYR A 68 3.12 -7.36 -11.51
N VAL A 69 3.23 -8.61 -11.08
CA VAL A 69 2.70 -9.13 -9.80
C VAL A 69 3.87 -9.59 -8.95
N LYS A 70 3.86 -9.25 -7.66
CA LYS A 70 4.78 -9.84 -6.70
C LYS A 70 4.30 -11.24 -6.33
N GLU A 71 5.02 -12.26 -6.77
CA GLU A 71 4.60 -13.66 -6.56
C GLU A 71 5.40 -14.37 -5.47
N SER A 72 6.60 -13.88 -5.14
CA SER A 72 7.46 -14.49 -4.13
C SER A 72 8.31 -13.49 -3.37
N GLY A 73 8.63 -13.87 -2.13
CA GLY A 73 9.50 -13.10 -1.24
C GLY A 73 8.89 -11.78 -0.76
N SER A 74 9.58 -11.19 0.21
CA SER A 74 9.48 -9.76 0.53
C SER A 74 10.78 -9.09 0.09
N GLY A 75 10.72 -7.85 -0.37
CA GLY A 75 11.89 -7.15 -0.89
C GLY A 75 11.75 -6.76 -2.36
N ASN A 76 12.87 -6.57 -3.05
CA ASN A 76 12.90 -6.09 -4.44
C ASN A 76 13.00 -7.20 -5.50
N THR A 77 12.96 -8.48 -5.11
CA THR A 77 13.02 -9.62 -6.04
C THR A 77 11.75 -10.48 -6.03
N GLY A 78 11.43 -11.15 -7.13
CA GLY A 78 10.23 -12.00 -7.24
C GLY A 78 9.03 -11.32 -7.90
N TRP A 79 9.26 -10.28 -8.70
CA TRP A 79 8.27 -9.66 -9.56
C TRP A 79 8.15 -10.42 -10.89
N VAL A 80 6.92 -10.73 -11.32
CA VAL A 80 6.64 -11.48 -12.55
C VAL A 80 5.68 -10.68 -13.43
N ALA A 81 6.03 -10.54 -14.71
CA ALA A 81 5.19 -9.84 -15.69
C ALA A 81 3.94 -10.66 -16.06
N LYS A 82 2.83 -9.98 -16.38
CA LYS A 82 1.52 -10.57 -16.73
C LYS A 82 0.98 -10.07 -18.06
#